data_AF-A0A2H0HT13-F1
#
_entry.id   AF-A0A2H0HT13-F1
#
_cell.length_a   1.000
_cell.length_b   1.000
_cell.length_c   1.000
_cell.angle_alpha   90.00
_cell.angle_beta   90.00
_cell.angle_gamma   90.00
#
_symmetry.space_group_name_H-M   'P 1'
#
loop_
_entity.id
_entity.type
_entity.pdbx_description
1 polymer ?
#
loop_
_entity_poly.entity_id
_entity_poly.type
_entity_poly.pdbx_seq_one_letter_code
_entity_poly.pdbx_strand_id
1 'polypeptide(L)'
;MTQNDAPGAPPEAETAARTPGLNAMATLRLLRSATAGVLAQANLHARLAGVEWAQEKRRLAWMLIALLFAMTCLLCVLLLGGAVLLLTFWDSAHRWPAIIALAVTYCFGALLAGCLLRVLSQRSAQAFVATREEIAADIAMLRSKL
;
A
#
# COMPACT_ATOMS: atom_id res chain seq x y z
N MET A 1 -5.12 -93.64 -31.25
CA MET A 1 -6.18 -93.36 -30.27
C MET A 1 -5.70 -93.97 -28.97
N THR A 2 -5.20 -93.23 -27.98
CA THR A 2 -5.81 -92.06 -27.32
C THR A 2 -4.73 -91.12 -26.79
N GLN A 3 -4.66 -89.90 -27.32
CA GLN A 3 -3.89 -88.80 -26.76
C GLN A 3 -4.83 -88.03 -25.82
N ASN A 4 -4.43 -87.94 -24.56
CA ASN A 4 -5.21 -87.42 -23.45
C ASN A 4 -5.22 -85.87 -23.52
N ASP A 5 -6.40 -85.29 -23.70
CA ASP A 5 -6.67 -83.87 -23.51
C ASP A 5 -6.82 -83.57 -22.02
N ALA A 6 -6.09 -82.58 -21.52
CA ALA A 6 -6.46 -81.84 -20.32
C ALA A 6 -5.86 -80.41 -20.38
N PRO A 7 -6.58 -79.41 -19.85
CA PRO A 7 -6.71 -78.10 -20.46
C PRO A 7 -5.86 -77.01 -19.79
N GLY A 8 -5.74 -75.90 -20.52
CA GLY A 8 -4.91 -74.74 -20.23
C GLY A 8 -4.98 -74.22 -18.80
N ALA A 9 -3.81 -73.82 -18.32
CA ALA A 9 -3.63 -72.98 -17.15
C ALA A 9 -4.48 -71.69 -17.28
N PRO A 10 -5.13 -71.21 -16.21
CA PRO A 10 -5.74 -69.89 -16.20
C PRO A 10 -4.65 -68.81 -16.03
N PRO A 11 -4.57 -67.78 -16.91
CA PRO A 11 -3.70 -66.63 -16.70
C PRO A 11 -4.53 -65.40 -16.34
N GLU A 12 -5.48 -65.48 -15.40
CA GLU A 12 -6.31 -64.31 -15.08
C GLU A 12 -6.63 -64.23 -13.58
N ALA A 13 -5.65 -63.80 -12.79
CA ALA A 13 -5.91 -63.25 -11.46
C ALA A 13 -4.72 -62.44 -10.91
N GLU A 14 -4.16 -61.50 -11.69
CA GLU A 14 -3.22 -60.51 -11.13
C GLU A 14 -3.55 -59.08 -11.60
N THR A 15 -4.83 -58.78 -11.76
CA THR A 15 -5.29 -57.47 -12.26
C THR A 15 -5.64 -56.46 -11.17
N ALA A 16 -5.23 -56.65 -9.91
CA ALA A 16 -5.69 -55.77 -8.83
C ALA A 16 -4.63 -55.37 -7.79
N ALA A 17 -3.35 -55.34 -8.17
CA ALA A 17 -2.39 -54.55 -7.41
C ALA A 17 -2.55 -53.07 -7.82
N ARG A 18 -3.52 -52.38 -7.19
CA ARG A 18 -3.57 -50.91 -7.16
C ARG A 18 -2.15 -50.40 -6.95
N THR A 19 -1.59 -49.63 -7.88
CA THR A 19 -0.33 -48.89 -7.69
C THR A 19 -0.68 -47.50 -7.14
N PRO A 20 -0.74 -47.30 -5.81
CA PRO A 20 -1.16 -46.04 -5.22
C PRO A 20 0.00 -45.02 -5.27
N GLY A 21 1.24 -45.50 -5.42
CA GLY A 21 2.46 -44.70 -5.40
C GLY A 21 2.70 -43.86 -6.66
N LEU A 22 2.17 -44.27 -7.82
CA LEU A 22 2.38 -43.57 -9.09
C LEU A 22 1.51 -42.29 -9.19
N ASN A 23 0.35 -42.28 -8.51
CA ASN A 23 -0.53 -41.12 -8.45
C ASN A 23 -0.12 -40.09 -7.39
N ALA A 24 0.37 -40.51 -6.22
CA ALA A 24 0.75 -39.60 -5.14
C ALA A 24 1.93 -38.67 -5.51
N MET A 25 2.94 -39.20 -6.22
CA MET A 25 4.05 -38.37 -6.70
C MET A 25 3.64 -37.45 -7.85
N ALA A 26 2.72 -37.88 -8.71
CA ALA A 26 2.19 -37.06 -9.79
C ALA A 26 1.35 -35.89 -9.24
N THR A 27 0.48 -36.13 -8.27
CA THR A 27 -0.28 -35.07 -7.59
C THR A 27 0.61 -34.13 -6.80
N LEU A 28 1.65 -34.63 -6.11
CA LEU A 28 2.66 -33.78 -5.46
C LEU A 28 3.44 -32.90 -6.45
N ARG A 29 3.80 -33.43 -7.63
CA ARG A 29 4.48 -32.66 -8.69
C ARG A 29 3.56 -31.61 -9.31
N LEU A 30 2.30 -31.94 -9.55
CA LEU A 30 1.29 -31.00 -10.04
C LEU A 30 1.02 -29.89 -9.01
N LEU A 31 0.90 -30.24 -7.73
CA LEU A 31 0.73 -29.28 -6.66
C LEU A 31 1.96 -28.37 -6.56
N ARG A 32 3.17 -28.93 -6.57
CA ARG A 32 4.42 -28.15 -6.48
C ARG A 32 4.62 -27.21 -7.68
N SER A 33 4.28 -27.65 -8.88
CA SER A 33 4.38 -26.83 -10.10
C SER A 33 3.29 -25.75 -10.15
N ALA A 34 2.07 -26.03 -9.70
CA ALA A 34 1.01 -25.04 -9.55
C ALA A 34 1.39 -23.98 -8.50
N THR A 35 1.94 -24.40 -7.35
CA THR A 35 2.43 -23.47 -6.32
C THR A 35 3.57 -22.60 -6.86
N ALA A 36 4.50 -23.17 -7.63
CA ALA A 36 5.58 -22.41 -8.25
C ALA A 36 5.06 -21.39 -9.28
N GLY A 37 4.05 -21.75 -10.08
CA GLY A 37 3.41 -20.84 -11.03
C GLY A 37 2.69 -19.67 -10.37
N VAL A 38 1.92 -19.93 -9.31
CA VAL A 38 1.25 -18.89 -8.51
C VAL A 38 2.26 -17.97 -7.82
N LEU A 39 3.34 -18.53 -7.27
CA LEU A 39 4.39 -17.75 -6.61
C LEU A 39 5.16 -16.87 -7.61
N ALA A 40 5.42 -17.38 -8.82
CA ALA A 40 6.06 -16.60 -9.88
C ALA A 40 5.19 -15.43 -10.34
N GLN A 41 3.88 -15.65 -10.46
CA GLN A 41 2.93 -14.60 -10.84
C GLN A 41 2.77 -13.55 -9.73
N ALA A 42 2.67 -13.99 -8.47
CA ALA A 42 2.63 -13.09 -7.31
C ALA A 42 3.89 -12.22 -7.20
N ASN A 43 5.07 -12.79 -7.46
CA ASN A 43 6.33 -12.04 -7.43
C ASN A 43 6.42 -10.98 -8.54
N LEU A 44 5.82 -11.24 -9.71
CA LEU A 44 5.75 -10.25 -10.80
C LEU A 44 4.83 -9.08 -10.43
N HIS A 45 3.64 -9.36 -9.88
CA HIS A 45 2.71 -8.32 -9.42
C HIS A 45 3.28 -7.55 -8.22
N ALA A 46 3.98 -8.22 -7.29
CA ALA A 46 4.67 -7.56 -6.19
C ALA A 46 5.78 -6.61 -6.67
N ARG A 47 6.48 -6.95 -7.76
CA ARG A 47 7.46 -6.06 -8.38
C ARG A 47 6.82 -4.84 -9.03
N LEU A 48 5.69 -4.99 -9.73
CA LEU A 48 4.96 -3.83 -10.28
C LEU A 48 4.38 -2.95 -9.17
N ALA A 49 3.72 -3.55 -8.18
CA ALA A 49 3.17 -2.84 -7.02
C ALA A 49 4.24 -2.07 -6.25
N GLY A 50 5.45 -2.64 -6.11
CA GLY A 50 6.59 -1.97 -5.49
C GLY A 50 7.07 -0.73 -6.26
N VAL A 51 7.02 -0.75 -7.59
CA VAL A 51 7.40 0.40 -8.43
C VAL A 51 6.34 1.51 -8.35
N GLU A 52 5.06 1.15 -8.47
CA GLU A 52 3.95 2.10 -8.35
C GLU A 52 3.92 2.76 -6.97
N TRP A 53 4.21 1.98 -5.92
CA TRP A 53 4.36 2.46 -4.55
C TRP A 53 5.48 3.48 -4.39
N ALA A 54 6.67 3.17 -4.93
CA ALA A 54 7.81 4.08 -4.88
C ALA A 54 7.51 5.40 -5.61
N GLN A 55 6.72 5.34 -6.68
CA GLN A 55 6.33 6.48 -7.48
C GLN A 55 5.31 7.38 -6.75
N GLU A 56 4.28 6.80 -6.14
CA GLU A 56 3.31 7.56 -5.34
C GLU A 56 3.96 8.14 -4.06
N LYS A 57 4.84 7.38 -3.41
CA LYS A 57 5.63 7.88 -2.27
C LYS A 57 6.48 9.08 -2.65
N ARG A 58 7.10 9.07 -3.83
CA ARG A 58 7.90 10.19 -4.34
C ARG A 58 7.05 11.40 -4.69
N ARG A 59 5.87 11.19 -5.27
CA ARG A 59 4.88 12.26 -5.52
C ARG A 59 4.43 12.91 -4.21
N LEU A 60 4.09 12.11 -3.19
CA LEU A 60 3.72 12.60 -1.86
C LEU A 60 4.86 13.36 -1.18
N ALA A 61 6.10 12.89 -1.29
CA ALA A 61 7.27 13.58 -0.74
C ALA A 61 7.45 14.98 -1.34
N TRP A 62 7.32 15.12 -2.67
CA TRP A 62 7.38 16.43 -3.33
C TRP A 62 6.23 17.35 -2.93
N MET A 63 5.00 16.82 -2.80
CA MET A 63 3.85 17.60 -2.32
C MET A 63 4.05 18.06 -0.87
N LEU A 64 4.63 17.23 -0.01
CA LEU A 64 4.95 17.59 1.38
C LEU A 64 6.02 18.68 1.43
N ILE A 65 7.10 18.56 0.65
CA ILE A 65 8.14 19.58 0.58
C ILE A 65 7.55 20.92 0.10
N ALA A 66 6.73 20.89 -0.95
CA ALA A 66 6.06 22.08 -1.47
C ALA A 66 5.14 22.74 -0.41
N LEU A 67 4.40 21.93 0.35
CA LEU A 67 3.57 22.41 1.45
C LEU A 67 4.41 23.06 2.56
N LEU A 68 5.48 22.41 3.01
CA LEU A 68 6.37 22.94 4.05
C LEU A 68 7.02 24.25 3.62
N PHE A 69 7.42 24.32 2.35
CA PHE A 69 7.96 25.54 1.76
C PHE A 69 6.91 26.66 1.73
N ALA A 70 5.70 26.38 1.24
CA ALA A 70 4.60 27.35 1.22
C ALA A 70 4.24 27.85 2.64
N MET A 71 4.23 26.95 3.63
CA MET A 71 3.95 27.29 5.02
C MET A 71 5.06 28.16 5.65
N THR A 72 6.32 27.86 5.33
CA THR A 72 7.46 28.70 5.73
C THR A 72 7.36 30.09 5.10
N CYS A 73 7.07 30.17 3.79
CA CYS A 73 6.88 31.44 3.11
C CYS A 73 5.72 32.26 3.71
N LEU A 74 4.57 31.62 3.97
CA LEU A 74 3.43 32.27 4.61
C LEU A 74 3.83 32.85 5.97
N LEU A 75 4.53 32.07 6.80
CA LEU A 75 5.00 32.53 8.11
C LEU A 75 5.95 33.72 7.99
N CYS A 76 6.91 33.69 7.07
CA CYS A 76 7.82 34.80 6.81
C CYS A 76 7.07 36.07 6.39
N VAL A 77 6.08 35.95 5.49
CA VAL A 77 5.25 37.09 5.06
C VAL A 77 4.46 37.67 6.22
N LEU A 78 3.85 36.83 7.06
CA LEU A 78 3.14 37.28 8.24
C LEU A 78 4.07 38.00 9.23
N LEU A 79 5.23 37.44 9.53
CA LEU A 79 6.21 38.02 10.46
C LEU A 79 6.78 39.34 9.96
N LEU A 80 7.27 39.38 8.72
CA LEU A 80 7.85 40.59 8.15
C LEU A 80 6.79 41.65 7.89
N GLY A 81 5.64 41.26 7.35
CA GLY A 81 4.51 42.17 7.15
C GLY A 81 4.00 42.75 8.48
N GLY A 82 3.94 41.92 9.52
CA GLY A 82 3.63 42.34 10.88
C GLY A 82 4.64 43.31 11.45
N ALA A 83 5.93 43.04 11.29
CA ALA A 83 6.98 43.94 11.73
C ALA A 83 6.90 45.30 11.01
N VAL A 84 6.68 45.32 9.69
CA VAL A 84 6.51 46.56 8.91
C VAL A 84 5.27 47.32 9.37
N LEU A 85 4.15 46.62 9.61
CA LEU A 85 2.90 47.23 10.10
C LEU A 85 3.11 47.84 11.48
N LEU A 86 3.79 47.13 12.39
CA LEU A 86 4.14 47.68 13.69
C LEU A 86 5.02 48.90 13.53
N LEU A 87 6.12 48.82 12.79
CA LEU A 87 7.07 49.92 12.66
C LEU A 87 6.44 51.20 12.06
N THR A 88 5.50 51.04 11.13
CA THR A 88 4.78 52.17 10.51
C THR A 88 3.74 52.80 11.43
N PHE A 89 2.98 51.99 12.18
CA PHE A 89 1.91 52.49 13.05
C PHE A 89 2.34 52.69 14.50
N TRP A 90 3.58 52.29 14.85
CA TRP A 90 4.07 52.28 16.23
C TRP A 90 4.04 53.66 16.85
N ASP A 91 4.30 54.73 16.10
CA ASP A 91 4.29 56.09 16.66
C ASP A 91 2.97 56.86 16.49
N SER A 92 2.02 56.30 15.75
CA SER A 92 0.74 56.92 15.44
C SER A 92 -0.28 56.80 16.58
N ALA A 93 -1.38 57.57 16.55
CA ALA A 93 -2.52 57.36 17.45
C ALA A 93 -3.26 56.02 17.19
N HIS A 94 -3.00 55.39 16.04
CA HIS A 94 -3.65 54.17 15.55
C HIS A 94 -2.91 52.87 15.94
N ARG A 95 -2.13 52.87 17.03
CA ARG A 95 -1.38 51.67 17.50
C ARG A 95 -2.30 50.49 17.80
N TRP A 96 -3.40 50.74 18.53
CA TRP A 96 -4.37 49.70 18.91
C TRP A 96 -5.04 48.99 17.73
N PRO A 97 -5.63 49.69 16.74
CA PRO A 97 -6.21 49.02 15.59
C PRO A 97 -5.17 48.25 14.77
N ALA A 98 -3.91 48.72 14.69
CA ALA A 98 -2.83 47.98 14.02
C ALA A 98 -2.51 46.65 14.72
N ILE A 99 -2.45 46.63 16.06
CA ILE A 99 -2.24 45.41 16.85
C ILE A 99 -3.40 44.43 16.67
N ILE A 100 -4.65 44.92 16.70
CA ILE A 100 -5.84 44.09 16.49
C ILE A 100 -5.84 43.50 15.08
N ALA A 101 -5.57 44.31 14.06
CA ALA A 101 -5.49 43.86 12.67
C ALA A 101 -4.40 42.78 12.49
N LEU A 102 -3.26 42.95 13.16
CA LEU A 102 -2.19 41.96 13.16
C LEU A 102 -2.65 40.63 13.78
N ALA A 103 -3.25 40.69 14.98
CA ALA A 103 -3.75 39.51 15.67
C ALA A 103 -4.75 38.73 14.80
N VAL A 104 -5.71 39.43 14.19
CA VAL A 104 -6.69 38.84 13.28
C VAL A 104 -5.99 38.20 12.07
N THR A 105 -5.04 38.89 11.45
CA THR A 105 -4.29 38.38 10.29
C THR A 105 -3.53 37.09 10.64
N TYR A 106 -2.90 37.03 11.81
CA TYR A 106 -2.19 35.85 12.27
C TYR A 106 -3.13 34.69 12.59
N CYS A 107 -4.28 34.96 13.21
CA CYS A 107 -5.32 33.95 13.41
C CYS A 107 -5.80 33.37 12.07
N PHE A 108 -6.03 34.20 11.05
CA PHE A 108 -6.38 33.73 9.71
C PHE A 108 -5.27 32.89 9.08
N GLY A 109 -4.00 33.31 9.21
CA GLY A 109 -2.86 32.52 8.72
C GLY A 109 -2.76 31.15 9.40
N ALA A 110 -2.94 31.10 10.72
CA ALA A 110 -2.93 29.86 11.49
C ALA A 110 -4.11 28.93 11.12
N LEU A 111 -5.31 29.49 10.94
CA LEU A 111 -6.49 28.74 10.48
C LEU A 111 -6.26 28.16 9.08
N LEU A 112 -5.75 28.97 8.14
CA LEU A 112 -5.47 28.55 6.78
C LEU A 112 -4.43 27.41 6.76
N ALA A 113 -3.34 27.57 7.51
CA ALA A 113 -2.30 26.54 7.66
C ALA A 113 -2.86 25.25 8.27
N GLY A 114 -3.69 25.35 9.32
CA GLY A 114 -4.36 24.21 9.94
C GLY A 114 -5.32 23.49 8.98
N CYS A 115 -6.10 24.24 8.20
CA CYS A 115 -6.98 23.68 7.18
C CYS A 115 -6.19 22.95 6.08
N LEU A 116 -5.11 23.55 5.56
CA LEU A 116 -4.23 22.91 4.58
C LEU A 116 -3.67 21.60 5.13
N LEU A 117 -3.11 21.64 6.35
CA LEU A 117 -2.54 20.46 7.00
C LEU A 117 -3.59 19.37 7.19
N ARG A 118 -4.82 19.72 7.58
CA ARG A 118 -5.93 18.78 7.75
C ARG A 118 -6.30 18.11 6.44
N VAL A 119 -6.43 18.88 5.35
CA VAL A 119 -6.73 18.34 4.01
C VAL A 119 -5.64 17.38 3.55
N LEU A 120 -4.37 17.74 3.76
CA LEU A 120 -3.23 16.90 3.39
C LEU A 120 -3.14 15.63 4.25
N SER A 121 -3.39 15.73 5.55
CA SER A 121 -3.43 14.59 6.47
C SER A 121 -4.52 13.60 6.08
N GLN A 122 -5.72 14.07 5.73
CA GLN A 122 -6.80 13.19 5.27
C GLN A 122 -6.49 12.50 3.96
N ARG A 123 -5.83 13.18 3.01
CA ARG A 123 -5.36 12.54 1.77
C ARG A 123 -4.29 11.48 2.04
N SER A 124 -3.39 11.71 2.99
CA SER A 124 -2.38 10.71 3.38
C SER A 124 -3.01 9.49 4.06
N ALA A 125 -4.04 9.66 4.88
CA ALA A 125 -4.71 8.54 5.56
C ALA A 125 -5.41 7.59 4.56
N GLN A 126 -5.91 8.13 3.44
CA GLN A 126 -6.58 7.36 2.40
C GLN A 126 -5.61 6.62 1.47
N ALA A 127 -4.38 7.12 1.31
CA ALA A 127 -3.40 6.57 0.37
C ALA A 127 -2.93 5.13 0.69
N PHE A 128 -3.10 4.66 1.93
CA PHE A 128 -2.61 3.35 2.40
C PHE A 128 -3.74 2.34 2.65
N VAL A 129 -5.00 2.70 2.40
CA VAL A 129 -6.15 1.86 2.72
C VAL A 129 -6.19 0.62 1.81
N ALA A 130 -6.10 0.82 0.49
CA ALA A 130 -6.10 -0.28 -0.48
C ALA A 130 -4.94 -1.26 -0.24
N THR A 131 -3.73 -0.74 0.02
CA THR A 131 -2.54 -1.58 0.30
C THR A 131 -2.68 -2.36 1.61
N ARG A 132 -3.29 -1.78 2.65
CA ARG A 132 -3.53 -2.50 3.91
C ARG A 132 -4.60 -3.56 3.77
N GLU A 133 -5.63 -3.31 2.97
CA GLU A 133 -6.67 -4.30 2.67
C GLU A 133 -6.11 -5.45 1.83
N GLU A 134 -5.27 -5.18 0.83
CA GLU A 134 -4.57 -6.23 0.05
C GLU A 134 -3.66 -7.08 0.94
N ILE A 135 -2.83 -6.46 1.79
CA ILE A 135 -1.94 -7.18 2.71
C ILE A 135 -2.75 -8.02 3.70
N ALA A 136 -3.88 -7.49 4.21
CA ALA A 136 -4.76 -8.24 5.10
C ALA A 136 -5.41 -9.44 4.40
N ALA A 137 -5.82 -9.28 3.13
CA ALA A 137 -6.36 -10.34 2.31
C ALA A 137 -5.32 -11.42 2.02
N ASP A 138 -4.08 -11.04 1.68
CA ASP A 138 -2.97 -11.97 1.46
C ASP A 138 -2.61 -12.76 2.73
N ILE A 139 -2.57 -12.09 3.89
CA ILE A 139 -2.33 -12.75 5.18
C ILE A 139 -3.48 -13.72 5.52
N ALA A 140 -4.73 -13.35 5.25
CA ALA A 140 -5.87 -14.22 5.46
C ALA A 140 -5.83 -15.44 4.54
N MET A 141 -5.45 -15.25 3.27
CA MET A 141 -5.31 -16.33 2.31
C MET A 141 -4.18 -17.30 2.72
N LEU A 142 -3.03 -16.78 3.15
CA LEU A 142 -1.93 -17.58 3.69
C LEU A 142 -2.36 -18.37 4.93
N ARG A 143 -3.05 -17.73 5.88
CA ARG A 143 -3.58 -18.40 7.08
C ARG A 143 -4.60 -19.48 6.77
N SER A 144 -5.41 -19.31 5.73
CA SER A 144 -6.42 -20.31 5.35
C SER A 144 -5.84 -21.57 4.71
N LYS A 145 -4.57 -21.53 4.28
CA LYS A 145 -3.88 -22.65 3.61
C LYS A 145 -2.82 -23.35 4.47
N LEU A 146 -2.59 -22.88 5.70
CA LEU A 146 -1.87 -23.59 6.76
C LEU A 146 -2.87 -24.37 7.63
#